data_AF-A0A9D9DQ10-F1
#
_entry.id   AF-A0A9D9DQ10-F1
#
_cell.length_a   1.000
_cell.length_b   1.000
_cell.length_c   1.000
_cell.angle_alpha   90.00
_cell.angle_beta   90.00
_cell.angle_gamma   90.00
#
_symmetry.space_group_name_H-M   'P 1'
#
loop_
_entity.id
_entity.type
_entity.pdbx_description
1 polymer ?
#
loop_
_entity_poly.entity_id
_entity_poly.type
_entity_poly.pdbx_seq_one_letter_code
_entity_poly.pdbx_strand_id
1 'polypeptide(L)'
;MKTLAQFVQKRRDELGLSPKGLAARCNLDVNLIEEIEAGRELFLPTTIRQNLAKGLKCNPAEIKVLEKDFNGELVSPEIIESLKELILNGAGGLKCPQCGAALVTKVARMYDLEDNLVLHPKAHCSKCFFQIH
;
A
#
# COMPACT_ATOMS: atom_id res chain seq x y z
N MET A 1 3.12 -23.21 -1.39
CA MET A 1 2.65 -21.88 -0.92
C MET A 1 1.54 -21.42 -1.84
N LYS A 2 0.39 -20.97 -1.32
CA LYS A 2 -0.68 -20.39 -2.15
C LYS A 2 -0.46 -18.88 -2.22
N THR A 3 -0.30 -18.33 -3.41
CA THR A 3 -0.23 -16.87 -3.61
C THR A 3 -1.64 -16.29 -3.65
N LEU A 4 -1.78 -14.99 -3.35
CA LEU A 4 -3.04 -14.24 -3.52
C LEU A 4 -3.69 -14.51 -4.88
N ALA A 5 -2.91 -14.44 -5.97
CA ALA A 5 -3.36 -14.70 -7.33
C ALA A 5 -4.02 -16.09 -7.50
N GLN A 6 -3.36 -17.14 -7.00
CA GLN A 6 -3.90 -18.51 -7.07
C GLN A 6 -5.14 -18.69 -6.20
N PHE A 7 -5.21 -18.00 -5.06
CA PHE A 7 -6.38 -18.04 -4.20
C PHE A 7 -7.60 -17.40 -4.88
N VAL A 8 -7.42 -16.22 -5.49
CA VAL A 8 -8.47 -15.52 -6.21
C VAL A 8 -8.95 -16.33 -7.42
N GLN A 9 -8.03 -16.86 -8.24
CA GLN A 9 -8.39 -17.74 -9.36
C GLN A 9 -9.18 -18.96 -8.91
N LYS A 10 -8.67 -19.69 -7.90
CA LYS A 10 -9.33 -20.90 -7.42
C LYS A 10 -10.73 -20.58 -6.88
N ARG A 11 -10.86 -19.51 -6.10
CA ARG A 11 -12.14 -19.14 -5.50
C ARG A 11 -13.15 -18.64 -6.54
N ARG A 12 -12.66 -17.96 -7.58
CA ARG A 12 -13.47 -17.57 -8.74
C ARG A 12 -13.97 -18.79 -9.51
N ASP A 13 -13.11 -19.78 -9.73
CA ASP A 13 -13.43 -21.04 -10.40
C ASP A 13 -14.48 -21.85 -9.62
N GLU A 14 -14.33 -21.96 -8.30
CA GLU A 14 -15.32 -22.59 -7.40
C GLU A 14 -16.71 -21.91 -7.48
N LEU A 15 -16.75 -20.62 -7.77
CA LEU A 15 -17.97 -19.84 -7.92
C LEU A 15 -18.52 -19.86 -9.36
N GLY A 16 -17.81 -20.47 -10.31
CA GLY A 16 -18.19 -20.50 -11.74
C GLY A 16 -18.22 -19.12 -12.39
N LEU A 17 -17.44 -18.16 -11.88
CA LEU A 17 -17.45 -16.77 -12.35
C LEU A 17 -16.33 -16.52 -13.36
N SER A 18 -16.60 -15.74 -14.40
CA SER A 18 -15.56 -15.16 -15.24
C SER A 18 -14.88 -13.97 -14.52
N PRO A 19 -13.67 -13.53 -14.90
CA PRO A 19 -13.01 -12.36 -14.31
C PRO A 19 -13.89 -11.10 -14.38
N LYS A 20 -14.58 -10.90 -15.50
CA LYS A 20 -15.59 -9.85 -15.68
C LYS A 20 -16.79 -9.99 -14.72
N GLY A 21 -17.24 -11.23 -14.48
CA GLY A 21 -18.34 -11.50 -13.56
C GLY A 21 -17.96 -11.27 -12.10
N LEU A 22 -16.71 -11.57 -11.74
CA LEU A 22 -16.15 -11.25 -10.43
C LEU A 22 -16.01 -9.74 -10.26
N ALA A 23 -15.46 -9.04 -11.25
CA ALA A 23 -15.32 -7.58 -11.25
C ALA A 23 -16.66 -6.87 -11.03
N ALA A 24 -17.70 -7.29 -11.77
CA ALA A 24 -19.06 -6.76 -11.61
C ALA A 24 -19.64 -7.03 -10.20
N ARG A 25 -19.38 -8.21 -9.61
CA ARG A 25 -19.83 -8.53 -8.25
C ARG A 25 -19.07 -7.78 -7.16
N CYS A 26 -17.78 -7.56 -7.35
CA CYS A 26 -16.94 -6.84 -6.40
C CYS A 26 -17.06 -5.33 -6.57
N ASN A 27 -17.71 -4.83 -7.63
CA ASN A 27 -17.70 -3.42 -8.02
C ASN A 27 -16.25 -2.90 -8.16
N LEU A 28 -15.43 -3.69 -8.87
CA LEU A 28 -14.02 -3.42 -9.15
C LEU A 28 -13.80 -3.37 -10.66
N ASP A 29 -12.71 -2.73 -11.07
CA ASP A 29 -12.30 -2.73 -12.48
C ASP A 29 -11.86 -4.13 -12.92
N VAL A 30 -12.18 -4.51 -14.15
CA VAL A 30 -11.79 -5.82 -14.70
C VAL A 30 -10.27 -5.93 -14.79
N ASN A 31 -9.58 -4.85 -15.19
CA ASN A 31 -8.13 -4.85 -15.29
C ASN A 31 -7.50 -5.12 -13.92
N LEU A 32 -8.04 -4.54 -12.85
CA LEU A 32 -7.56 -4.76 -11.49
C LEU A 32 -7.66 -6.25 -11.10
N ILE A 33 -8.77 -6.93 -11.42
CA ILE A 33 -8.92 -8.37 -11.17
C ILE A 33 -7.87 -9.17 -11.97
N GLU A 34 -7.67 -8.82 -13.24
CA GLU A 34 -6.67 -9.48 -14.09
C GLU A 34 -5.23 -9.26 -13.57
N GLU A 35 -4.91 -8.07 -13.08
CA GLU A 35 -3.60 -7.77 -12.48
C GLU A 35 -3.37 -8.52 -11.17
N ILE A 36 -4.43 -8.72 -10.37
CA ILE A 36 -4.40 -9.56 -9.16
C ILE A 36 -4.18 -11.03 -9.55
N GLU A 37 -4.93 -11.55 -10.51
CA GLU A 37 -4.81 -12.94 -10.98
C GLU A 37 -3.48 -13.22 -11.71
N ALA A 38 -2.89 -12.20 -12.32
CA ALA A 38 -1.55 -12.24 -12.91
C ALA A 38 -0.43 -12.08 -11.87
N GLY A 39 -0.76 -11.75 -10.61
CA GLY A 39 0.21 -11.55 -9.54
C GLY A 39 1.04 -10.28 -9.65
N ARG A 40 0.59 -9.28 -10.43
CA ARG A 40 1.18 -7.94 -10.48
C ARG A 40 0.79 -7.14 -9.23
N GLU A 41 -0.45 -7.32 -8.79
CA GLU A 41 -0.97 -6.67 -7.59
C GLU A 41 -0.68 -7.53 -6.35
N LEU A 42 0.36 -7.15 -5.61
CA LEU A 42 0.82 -7.89 -4.42
C LEU A 42 0.15 -7.42 -3.12
N PHE A 43 -0.39 -6.19 -3.12
CA PHE A 43 -1.03 -5.56 -1.97
C PHE A 43 -2.30 -4.85 -2.40
N LEU A 44 -3.39 -5.07 -1.67
CA LEU A 44 -4.70 -4.52 -1.97
C LEU A 44 -5.07 -3.43 -0.94
N PRO A 45 -5.57 -2.27 -1.38
CA PRO A 45 -6.18 -1.30 -0.48
C PRO A 45 -7.34 -1.94 0.30
N THR A 46 -7.58 -1.49 1.54
CA THR A 46 -8.63 -2.04 2.42
C THR A 46 -10.01 -2.10 1.75
N THR A 47 -10.36 -1.07 0.97
CA THR A 47 -11.61 -1.02 0.20
C THR A 47 -11.69 -2.14 -0.83
N ILE A 48 -10.61 -2.37 -1.57
CA ILE A 48 -10.53 -3.42 -2.59
C ILE A 48 -10.61 -4.79 -1.90
N ARG A 49 -9.87 -5.00 -0.81
CA ARG A 49 -9.92 -6.23 -0.01
C ARG A 49 -11.34 -6.55 0.47
N GLN A 50 -12.06 -5.56 1.00
CA GLN A 50 -13.45 -5.75 1.47
C GLN A 50 -14.40 -6.09 0.31
N ASN A 51 -14.25 -5.41 -0.81
CA ASN A 51 -15.07 -5.66 -2.01
C ASN A 51 -14.80 -7.04 -2.61
N LEU A 52 -13.53 -7.43 -2.69
CA LEU A 52 -13.09 -8.73 -3.20
C LEU A 52 -13.54 -9.86 -2.26
N ALA A 53 -13.46 -9.66 -0.95
CA ALA A 53 -13.99 -10.57 0.07
C ALA A 53 -15.51 -10.80 -0.06
N LYS A 54 -16.28 -9.72 -0.29
CA LYS A 54 -17.73 -9.81 -0.53
C LYS A 54 -18.04 -10.61 -1.79
N GLY A 55 -17.35 -10.35 -2.91
CA GLY A 55 -17.59 -11.05 -4.17
C GLY A 55 -17.17 -12.52 -4.16
N LEU A 56 -16.07 -12.84 -3.49
CA LEU A 56 -15.54 -14.21 -3.34
C LEU A 56 -16.17 -15.00 -2.17
N LYS A 57 -17.10 -14.39 -1.43
CA LYS A 57 -17.72 -14.98 -0.22
C LYS A 57 -16.66 -15.54 0.74
N CYS A 58 -15.62 -14.76 1.01
CA CYS A 58 -14.56 -15.11 1.93
C CYS A 58 -14.33 -13.99 2.95
N ASN A 59 -13.62 -14.31 4.04
CA ASN A 59 -13.29 -13.29 5.01
C ASN A 59 -12.14 -12.41 4.47
N PRO A 60 -12.20 -11.08 4.68
CA PRO A 60 -11.10 -10.19 4.29
C PRO A 60 -9.79 -10.53 5.01
N ALA A 61 -9.86 -11.18 6.19
CA ALA A 61 -8.69 -11.69 6.90
C ALA A 61 -7.93 -12.78 6.12
N GLU A 62 -8.62 -13.65 5.41
CA GLU A 62 -7.99 -14.71 4.61
C GLU A 62 -7.18 -14.11 3.45
N ILE A 63 -7.75 -13.08 2.80
CA ILE A 63 -7.06 -12.32 1.76
C ILE A 63 -5.82 -11.63 2.35
N LYS A 64 -5.93 -11.05 3.54
CA LYS A 64 -4.82 -10.39 4.23
C LYS A 64 -3.65 -11.33 4.56
N VAL A 65 -3.93 -12.59 4.92
CA VAL A 65 -2.87 -13.59 5.19
C VAL A 65 -2.14 -14.02 3.92
N LEU A 66 -2.81 -13.95 2.77
CA LEU A 66 -2.29 -14.37 1.46
C LEU A 66 -1.65 -13.24 0.66
N GLU A 67 -2.00 -11.99 0.97
CA GLU A 67 -1.17 -10.85 0.63
C GLU A 67 0.22 -11.14 1.18
N LYS A 68 1.24 -11.10 0.32
CA LYS A 68 2.59 -10.90 0.80
C LYS A 68 2.55 -9.52 1.41
N ASP A 69 2.25 -9.50 2.70
CA ASP A 69 2.43 -8.36 3.54
C ASP A 69 3.81 -7.83 3.12
N PHE A 70 3.85 -6.59 2.61
CA PHE A 70 5.01 -5.76 2.87
C PHE A 70 5.01 -5.53 4.39
N ASN A 71 5.08 -6.63 5.16
CA ASN A 71 5.35 -6.64 6.57
C ASN A 71 6.75 -6.12 6.58
N GLY A 72 6.85 -4.84 6.92
CA GLY A 72 7.95 -3.98 6.57
C GLY A 72 9.22 -4.79 6.52
N GLU A 73 9.84 -4.85 5.35
CA GLU A 73 11.29 -4.81 5.41
C GLU A 73 11.53 -3.52 6.17
N LEU A 74 11.80 -3.68 7.49
CA LEU A 74 11.84 -2.61 8.45
C LEU A 74 12.71 -1.56 7.78
N VAL A 75 12.11 -0.45 7.36
CA VAL A 75 12.90 0.69 6.98
C VAL A 75 13.60 1.01 8.29
N SER A 76 14.88 0.64 8.38
CA SER A 76 15.63 0.77 9.62
C SER A 76 15.43 2.19 10.14
N PRO A 77 15.29 2.39 11.46
CA PRO A 77 15.14 3.73 12.03
C PRO A 77 16.20 4.69 11.48
N GLU A 78 17.40 4.18 11.21
CA GLU A 78 18.52 4.87 10.56
C GLU A 78 18.19 5.45 9.17
N ILE A 79 17.43 4.72 8.34
CA ILE A 79 16.98 5.21 7.02
C ILE A 79 15.90 6.28 7.19
N ILE A 80 15.04 6.15 8.21
CA ILE A 80 14.02 7.16 8.52
C ILE A 80 14.68 8.45 9.01
N GLU A 81 15.69 8.35 9.88
CA GLU A 81 16.47 9.48 10.37
C GLU A 81 17.23 10.17 9.22
N SER A 82 17.92 9.38 8.38
CA SER A 82 18.59 9.91 7.17
C SER A 82 17.60 10.63 6.25
N LEU A 83 16.40 10.09 6.05
CA LEU A 83 15.35 10.74 5.25
C LEU A 83 14.86 12.04 5.91
N LYS A 84 14.71 12.08 7.24
CA LYS A 84 14.33 13.30 7.98
C LYS A 84 15.37 14.40 7.82
N GLU A 85 16.65 14.06 7.95
CA GLU A 85 17.76 14.99 7.73
C GLU A 85 17.80 15.49 6.28
N LEU A 86 17.61 14.60 5.29
CA LEU A 86 17.55 14.99 3.89
C LEU A 86 16.37 15.93 3.59
N ILE A 87 15.21 15.69 4.21
CA ILE A 87 14.03 16.57 4.07
C ILE A 87 14.30 17.94 4.72
N LEU A 88 14.94 17.97 5.90
CA LEU A 88 15.33 19.21 6.58
C LEU A 88 16.37 20.00 5.75
N ASN A 89 17.29 19.32 5.10
CA ASN A 89 18.29 19.91 4.19
C ASN A 89 17.72 20.32 2.82
N GLY A 90 16.44 20.07 2.55
CA GLY A 90 15.79 20.47 1.30
C GLY A 90 16.11 19.56 0.10
N ALA A 91 16.55 18.32 0.34
CA ALA A 91 16.77 17.36 -0.73
C ALA A 91 15.46 17.03 -1.46
N GLY A 92 15.36 17.47 -2.71
CA GLY A 92 14.25 17.15 -3.60
C GLY A 92 14.42 15.78 -4.26
N GLY A 93 13.31 15.10 -4.54
CA GLY A 93 13.33 13.85 -5.32
C GLY A 93 13.67 12.58 -4.53
N LEU A 94 13.37 12.57 -3.22
CA LEU A 94 13.51 11.36 -2.41
C LEU A 94 12.63 10.23 -2.95
N LYS A 95 13.14 9.00 -2.90
CA LYS A 95 12.42 7.80 -3.31
C LYS A 95 11.93 7.07 -2.06
N CYS A 96 10.75 6.47 -2.17
CA CYS A 96 10.18 5.67 -1.11
C CYS A 96 11.04 4.42 -0.89
N PRO A 97 11.56 4.21 0.33
CA PRO A 97 12.33 2.99 0.64
C PRO A 97 11.47 1.73 0.55
N GLN A 98 10.14 1.87 0.59
CA GLN A 98 9.20 0.76 0.56
C GLN A 98 8.72 0.37 -0.84
N CYS A 99 8.64 1.30 -1.80
CA CYS A 99 8.10 1.01 -3.14
C CYS A 99 8.87 1.65 -4.30
N GLY A 100 9.93 2.42 -4.03
CA GLY A 100 10.75 3.09 -5.03
C GLY A 100 10.09 4.30 -5.73
N ALA A 101 8.82 4.62 -5.41
CA ALA A 101 8.10 5.75 -5.98
C ALA A 101 8.57 7.10 -5.41
N ALA A 102 8.26 8.20 -6.10
CA ALA A 102 8.60 9.54 -5.62
C ALA A 102 7.90 9.84 -4.27
N LEU A 103 8.71 10.31 -3.31
CA LEU A 103 8.28 10.76 -2.01
C LEU A 103 7.89 12.24 -2.09
N VAL A 104 6.70 12.59 -1.59
CA VAL A 104 6.27 13.98 -1.48
C VAL A 104 6.70 14.47 -0.09
N THR A 105 7.64 15.41 -0.07
CA THR A 105 8.27 15.91 1.16
C THR A 105 7.85 17.35 1.44
N LYS A 106 7.63 17.67 2.71
CA LYS A 106 7.22 18.99 3.18
C LYS A 106 7.82 19.24 4.56
N VAL A 107 8.44 20.41 4.75
CA VAL A 107 8.89 20.86 6.07
C VAL A 107 7.77 21.68 6.70
N ALA A 108 7.17 21.16 7.77
CA ALA A 108 6.21 21.90 8.58
C ALA A 108 6.96 22.77 9.59
N ARG A 109 6.53 24.02 9.75
CA ARG A 109 7.06 24.95 10.75
C ARG A 109 6.10 24.97 11.92
N MET A 110 6.58 24.64 13.10
CA MET A 110 5.80 24.69 14.35
C MET A 110 6.57 25.53 15.37
N TYR A 111 5.83 26.10 16.32
CA TYR A 111 6.42 26.83 17.44
C TYR A 111 6.23 25.98 18.69
N ASP A 112 7.30 25.78 19.46
CA ASP A 112 7.21 25.12 20.76
C ASP A 112 6.64 26.09 21.82
N LEU A 113 6.39 25.59 23.04
CA LEU A 113 5.87 26.35 24.18
C LEU A 113 6.77 27.54 24.55
N GLU A 114 8.05 27.49 24.22
CA GLU A 114 9.04 28.55 24.42
C GLU A 114 9.18 29.51 23.22
N ASP A 115 8.23 29.50 22.27
CA ASP A 115 8.23 30.30 21.02
C ASP A 115 9.41 30.00 20.06
N ASN A 116 10.11 28.90 20.29
CA ASN A 116 11.18 28.45 19.41
C ASN A 116 10.60 27.83 18.12
N LEU A 117 11.11 28.27 16.96
CA LEU A 117 10.74 27.71 15.65
C LEU A 117 11.35 26.31 15.48
N VAL A 118 10.50 25.28 15.45
CA VAL A 118 10.87 23.89 15.22
C VAL A 118 10.43 23.45 13.83
N LEU A 119 11.36 22.86 13.06
CA LEU A 119 11.10 22.31 11.73
C LEU A 119 10.78 20.81 11.82
N HIS A 120 9.57 20.44 11.42
CA HIS A 120 9.12 19.04 11.35
C HIS A 120 9.11 18.52 9.91
N PRO A 121 10.01 17.59 9.54
CA PRO A 121 10.01 16.97 8.22
C PRO A 121 8.85 15.99 8.10
N LYS A 122 7.89 16.30 7.22
CA LYS A 122 6.78 15.41 6.87
C LYS A 122 6.97 14.86 5.47
N ALA A 123 6.68 13.59 5.27
CA ALA A 123 6.65 13.02 3.93
C ALA A 123 5.58 11.96 3.78
N HIS A 124 5.02 11.82 2.59
CA HIS A 124 4.16 10.70 2.24
C HIS A 124 4.54 10.17 0.85
N CYS A 125 4.40 8.87 0.67
CA CYS A 125 4.57 8.28 -0.65
C CYS A 125 3.32 8.51 -1.50
N SER A 126 3.53 8.75 -2.79
CA SER A 126 2.45 8.86 -3.79
C SER A 126 1.76 7.53 -4.12
N LYS A 127 2.42 6.38 -3.86
CA LYS A 127 1.92 5.06 -4.27
C LYS A 127 1.66 4.07 -3.13
N CYS A 128 2.28 4.24 -1.96
CA CYS A 128 2.12 3.31 -0.84
C CYS A 128 1.73 4.04 0.45
N PHE A 129 1.43 3.27 1.50
CA PHE A 129 1.04 3.81 2.81
C PHE A 129 2.22 4.40 3.61
N PHE A 130 3.43 4.43 3.05
CA PHE A 130 4.60 4.97 3.74
C PHE A 130 4.44 6.47 4.00
N GLN A 131 4.52 6.86 5.26
CA GLN A 131 4.46 8.24 5.72
C GLN A 131 5.47 8.48 6.85
N ILE A 132 6.11 9.64 6.82
CA ILE A 132 7.01 10.16 7.85
C ILE A 132 6.27 11.31 8.55
N HIS A 133 6.10 11.17 9.86
CA HIS A 133 5.50 12.17 10.76
C HIS A 133 6.56 13.00 11.48
#